data_AF-A0A6A4GZY8-F1
#
_entry.id   AF-A0A6A4GZY8-F1
#
_cell.length_a   1.000
_cell.length_b   1.000
_cell.length_c   1.000
_cell.angle_alpha   90.00
_cell.angle_beta   90.00
_cell.angle_gamma   90.00
#
_symmetry.space_group_name_H-M   'P 1'
#
loop_
_entity.id
_entity.type
_entity.pdbx_description
1 polymer ?
#
loop_
_entity_poly.entity_id
_entity_poly.type
_entity_poly.pdbx_seq_one_letter_code
_entity_poly.pdbx_strand_id
1 'polypeptide(L)'
;MSPTYLEITHSEFTKEDGSCRILCATSGESTGIDHPDVRITANVGIVEPRDRNGKGGLHLILYEPWVNDVKLEEFDEEELLSSNDPDRLHMILKQGSKKRECLSRSGIESVLTPCLRQYRASYFNNNSSTCLDYDAYCCNGSAHADIPEPFSLQAHLPGQIWDGSTLQDLKRKVNDSDSECGEDTEEEEKDDEYDEMNPHAHKKCKPKHQKALVERLLRWHHREHLEDPLRDFWPEYLILRDDSILAICKVHPINLTSPLDILPIIHERVGGDFAELWVSKVFTVIKRFDSEFPVKFRNNKPSAKCPRK
;
A
#
# COMPACT_ATOMS: atom_id res chain seq x y z
N MET A 1 -10.45 -4.02 28.71
CA MET A 1 -10.30 -2.55 28.56
C MET A 1 -11.55 -1.89 29.10
N SER A 2 -11.50 -0.62 29.53
CA SER A 2 -12.74 0.09 29.88
C SER A 2 -13.57 0.39 28.62
N PRO A 3 -14.91 0.48 28.70
CA PRO A 3 -15.74 0.79 27.55
C PRO A 3 -15.33 2.10 26.85
N THR A 4 -15.04 3.15 27.62
CA THR A 4 -14.57 4.45 27.11
C THR A 4 -13.26 4.34 26.33
N TYR A 5 -12.32 3.50 26.79
CA TYR A 5 -11.07 3.30 26.07
C TYR A 5 -11.29 2.62 24.72
N LEU A 6 -12.15 1.59 24.68
CA LEU A 6 -12.49 0.90 23.44
C LEU A 6 -13.15 1.85 22.46
N GLU A 7 -14.15 2.63 22.91
CA GLU A 7 -14.84 3.62 22.08
C GLU A 7 -13.87 4.64 21.44
N ILE A 8 -12.96 5.20 22.24
CA ILE A 8 -11.93 6.12 21.73
C ILE A 8 -11.02 5.40 20.74
N THR A 9 -10.56 4.20 21.06
CA THR A 9 -9.64 3.44 20.20
C THR A 9 -10.26 3.10 18.85
N HIS A 10 -11.50 2.62 18.83
CA HIS A 10 -12.22 2.33 17.59
C HIS A 10 -12.51 3.59 16.79
N SER A 11 -12.93 4.67 17.45
CA SER A 11 -13.16 5.96 16.79
C SER A 11 -11.89 6.47 16.12
N GLU A 12 -10.77 6.51 16.86
CA GLU A 12 -9.47 6.92 16.34
C GLU A 12 -8.90 5.97 15.28
N PHE A 13 -9.30 4.71 15.25
CA PHE A 13 -8.89 3.76 14.21
C PHE A 13 -9.65 3.98 12.89
N THR A 14 -10.91 4.39 12.96
CA THR A 14 -11.76 4.62 11.77
C THR A 14 -11.63 6.00 11.14
N LYS A 15 -11.09 6.99 11.86
CA LYS A 15 -10.93 8.35 11.33
C LYS A 15 -9.77 8.43 10.33
N GLU A 16 -9.96 9.17 9.24
CA GLU A 16 -8.90 9.42 8.25
C GLU A 16 -7.66 10.08 8.87
N ASP A 17 -7.85 11.05 9.76
CA ASP A 17 -6.81 11.75 10.53
C ASP A 17 -6.57 11.13 11.92
N GLY A 18 -7.17 9.97 12.17
CA GLY A 18 -7.08 9.26 13.44
C GLY A 18 -5.65 8.91 13.83
N SER A 19 -5.37 9.02 15.13
CA SER A 19 -4.05 8.71 15.67
C SER A 19 -3.74 7.20 15.69
N CYS A 20 -4.77 6.35 15.69
CA CYS A 20 -4.63 4.90 15.70
C CYS A 20 -4.60 4.36 14.26
N ARG A 21 -3.46 3.83 13.81
CA ARG A 21 -3.31 3.24 12.47
C ARG A 21 -3.32 1.72 12.46
N ILE A 22 -3.05 1.10 13.61
CA ILE A 22 -2.98 -0.35 13.79
C ILE A 22 -3.75 -0.70 15.05
N LEU A 23 -4.81 -1.48 14.88
CA LEU A 23 -5.61 -1.99 15.99
C LEU A 23 -5.24 -3.45 16.27
N CYS A 24 -4.56 -3.67 17.40
CA CYS A 24 -4.30 -5.02 17.91
C CYS A 24 -5.46 -5.47 18.79
N ALA A 25 -6.26 -6.41 18.30
CA ALA A 25 -7.46 -6.90 18.98
C ALA A 25 -7.40 -8.41 19.21
N THR A 26 -8.05 -8.88 20.28
CA THR A 26 -8.28 -10.32 20.47
C THR A 26 -9.37 -10.81 19.51
N SER A 27 -9.53 -12.12 19.39
CA SER A 27 -10.58 -12.70 18.54
C SER A 27 -11.99 -12.29 18.97
N GLY A 28 -12.21 -12.07 20.27
CA GLY A 28 -13.49 -11.63 20.83
C GLY A 28 -13.76 -10.13 20.65
N GLU A 29 -12.72 -9.29 20.67
CA GLU A 29 -12.85 -7.85 20.41
C GLU A 29 -13.04 -7.57 18.92
N SER A 30 -12.39 -8.36 18.06
CA SER A 30 -12.51 -8.24 16.59
C SER A 30 -13.82 -8.81 16.03
N THR A 31 -14.64 -9.48 16.83
CA THR A 31 -15.98 -9.94 16.40
C THR A 31 -17.02 -8.88 16.65
N GLY A 32 -17.77 -8.52 15.61
CA GLY A 32 -18.96 -7.66 15.74
C GLY A 32 -18.70 -6.17 15.56
N ILE A 33 -17.46 -5.80 15.19
CA ILE A 33 -17.11 -4.43 14.83
C ILE A 33 -16.72 -4.43 13.36
N ASP A 34 -17.59 -3.86 12.53
CA ASP A 34 -17.31 -3.67 11.11
C ASP A 34 -16.55 -2.36 10.92
N HIS A 35 -15.36 -2.45 10.34
CA HIS A 35 -14.53 -1.30 10.03
C HIS A 35 -14.43 -1.22 8.49
N PRO A 36 -15.26 -0.38 7.83
CA PRO A 36 -15.43 -0.42 6.38
C PRO A 36 -14.13 -0.15 5.60
N ASP A 37 -13.19 0.58 6.21
CA ASP A 37 -11.95 1.02 5.56
C ASP A 37 -10.72 0.15 5.91
N VAL A 38 -10.91 -1.01 6.55
CA VAL A 38 -9.79 -1.91 6.86
C VAL A 38 -9.31 -2.62 5.61
N ARG A 39 -8.15 -2.19 5.11
CA ARG A 39 -7.50 -2.76 3.91
C ARG A 39 -6.64 -3.97 4.19
N ILE A 40 -6.10 -4.07 5.41
CA ILE A 40 -5.18 -5.14 5.79
C ILE A 40 -5.64 -5.72 7.12
N THR A 41 -5.85 -7.03 7.14
CA THR A 41 -6.08 -7.79 8.36
C THR A 41 -4.96 -8.79 8.55
N ALA A 42 -4.50 -8.94 9.80
CA ALA A 42 -3.45 -9.89 10.12
C ALA A 42 -3.84 -10.74 11.34
N ASN A 43 -3.86 -12.05 11.14
CA ASN A 43 -3.95 -13.02 12.22
C ASN A 43 -2.54 -13.40 12.65
N VAL A 44 -2.19 -13.11 13.89
CA VAL A 44 -0.94 -13.57 14.50
C VAL A 44 -1.18 -14.93 15.14
N GLY A 45 -0.86 -15.97 14.40
CA GLY A 45 -1.17 -17.36 14.72
C GLY A 45 -2.20 -17.95 13.76
N ILE A 46 -2.38 -19.27 13.89
CA ILE A 46 -3.36 -20.02 13.13
C ILE A 46 -4.71 -19.89 13.81
N VAL A 47 -5.71 -19.56 13.01
CA VAL A 47 -7.10 -19.38 13.45
C VAL A 47 -7.97 -20.22 12.54
N GLU A 48 -9.03 -20.79 13.08
CA GLU A 48 -10.05 -21.51 12.31
C GLU A 48 -10.56 -20.63 11.15
N PRO A 49 -10.90 -21.25 10.00
CA PRO A 49 -11.54 -20.54 8.91
C PRO A 49 -12.82 -19.86 9.40
N ARG A 50 -12.85 -18.53 9.36
CA ARG A 50 -14.05 -17.73 9.65
C ARG A 50 -14.35 -16.88 8.43
N ASP A 51 -15.63 -16.73 8.14
CA ASP A 51 -16.10 -15.83 7.08
C ASP A 51 -16.02 -14.37 7.56
N ARG A 52 -14.79 -13.90 7.78
CA ARG A 52 -14.47 -12.53 8.20
C ARG A 52 -13.98 -11.68 7.04
N ASN A 53 -14.27 -12.08 5.81
CA ASN A 53 -13.76 -11.38 4.66
C ASN A 53 -14.53 -10.07 4.47
N GLY A 54 -13.98 -9.02 5.09
CA GLY A 54 -14.21 -7.64 4.66
C GLY A 54 -13.97 -7.52 3.16
N LYS A 55 -14.73 -6.63 2.52
CA LYS A 55 -14.74 -6.46 1.07
C LYS A 55 -13.35 -6.00 0.59
N GLY A 56 -12.63 -6.85 -0.16
CA GLY A 56 -11.51 -6.45 -1.01
C GLY A 56 -10.17 -6.13 -0.35
N GLY A 57 -9.92 -6.58 0.89
CA GLY A 57 -8.65 -6.34 1.60
C GLY A 57 -7.62 -7.48 1.53
N LEU A 58 -6.36 -7.17 1.88
CA LEU A 58 -5.29 -8.15 2.10
C LEU A 58 -5.52 -8.85 3.45
N HIS A 59 -5.54 -10.18 3.44
CA HIS A 59 -5.62 -11.00 4.66
C HIS A 59 -4.33 -11.77 4.86
N LEU A 60 -3.67 -11.54 5.99
CA LEU A 60 -2.41 -12.17 6.36
C LEU A 60 -2.63 -13.18 7.49
N ILE A 61 -2.08 -14.39 7.31
CA ILE A 61 -1.95 -15.38 8.38
C ILE A 61 -0.46 -15.50 8.68
N LEU A 62 -0.05 -14.97 9.83
CA LEU A 62 1.33 -15.03 10.29
C LEU A 62 1.47 -16.24 11.22
N TYR A 63 2.23 -17.23 10.81
CA TYR A 63 2.39 -18.47 11.56
C TYR A 63 3.87 -18.83 11.74
N GLU A 64 4.12 -19.75 12.67
CA GLU A 64 5.49 -20.17 12.99
C GLU A 64 5.96 -21.29 12.05
N PRO A 65 7.27 -21.36 11.72
CA PRO A 65 7.78 -22.31 10.72
C PRO A 65 7.44 -23.79 10.98
N TRP A 66 7.33 -24.19 12.25
CA TRP A 66 7.05 -25.58 12.65
C TRP A 66 5.70 -26.10 12.14
N VAL A 67 4.78 -25.21 11.73
CA VAL A 67 3.49 -25.58 11.15
C VAL A 67 3.68 -26.40 9.88
N ASN A 68 4.73 -26.12 9.10
CA ASN A 68 5.04 -26.87 7.88
C ASN A 68 5.46 -28.31 8.15
N ASP A 69 5.87 -28.62 9.38
CA ASP A 69 6.28 -29.96 9.79
C ASP A 69 5.11 -30.79 10.33
N VAL A 70 3.91 -30.21 10.45
CA VAL A 70 2.71 -30.90 10.92
C VAL A 70 2.15 -31.76 9.80
N LYS A 71 1.95 -33.04 10.08
CA LYS A 71 1.33 -34.00 9.16
C LYS A 71 -0.17 -34.05 9.41
N LEU A 72 -0.97 -33.89 8.36
CA LEU A 72 -2.43 -33.91 8.50
C LEU A 72 -2.96 -35.28 8.92
N GLU A 73 -2.22 -36.34 8.61
CA GLU A 73 -2.53 -37.72 9.00
C GLU A 73 -2.50 -37.93 10.52
N GLU A 74 -1.74 -37.10 11.26
CA GLU A 74 -1.73 -37.14 12.74
C GLU A 74 -3.12 -36.82 13.33
N PHE A 75 -4.00 -36.17 12.56
CA PHE A 75 -5.40 -35.89 12.97
C PHE A 75 -6.37 -37.02 12.60
N ASP A 76 -5.91 -38.05 11.89
CA ASP A 76 -6.69 -39.22 11.48
C ASP A 76 -6.40 -40.44 12.36
N GLU A 77 -5.33 -40.40 13.14
CA GLU A 77 -4.98 -41.41 14.14
C GLU A 77 -5.78 -41.17 15.44
N GLU A 78 -6.94 -41.80 15.60
CA GLU A 78 -7.42 -42.43 16.85
C GLU A 78 -8.93 -42.79 16.79
N GLU A 79 -9.23 -43.99 17.30
CA GLU A 79 -10.55 -44.62 17.48
C GLU A 79 -11.56 -43.81 18.33
N LEU A 80 -11.21 -42.60 18.78
CA LEU A 80 -11.99 -41.81 19.74
C LEU A 80 -12.86 -40.72 19.11
N LEU A 81 -12.67 -40.40 17.83
CA LEU A 81 -13.38 -39.30 17.18
C LEU A 81 -13.77 -39.70 15.76
N SER A 82 -14.81 -40.52 15.60
CA SER A 82 -15.49 -40.80 14.33
C SER A 82 -16.20 -39.57 13.73
N SER A 83 -15.76 -38.37 14.09
CA SER A 83 -16.37 -37.12 13.72
C SER A 83 -15.66 -36.60 12.48
N ASN A 84 -16.42 -36.42 11.39
CA ASN A 84 -15.98 -35.69 10.21
C ASN A 84 -15.86 -34.17 10.47
N ASP A 85 -15.61 -33.78 11.71
CA ASP A 85 -15.47 -32.39 12.13
C ASP A 85 -14.12 -31.86 11.65
N PRO A 86 -14.10 -30.85 10.76
CA PRO A 86 -12.86 -30.25 10.30
C PRO A 86 -12.19 -29.41 11.40
N ASP A 87 -12.92 -28.95 12.41
CA ASP A 87 -12.38 -28.16 13.54
C ASP A 87 -11.82 -29.01 14.68
N ARG A 88 -11.75 -30.34 14.49
CA ARG A 88 -11.20 -31.23 15.51
C ARG A 88 -9.76 -30.87 15.86
N LEU A 89 -9.47 -30.93 17.15
CA LEU A 89 -8.12 -30.73 17.69
C LEU A 89 -7.28 -31.99 17.47
N HIS A 90 -5.96 -31.79 17.43
CA HIS A 90 -5.00 -32.88 17.31
C HIS A 90 -5.09 -33.89 18.45
N MET A 91 -5.40 -33.43 19.68
CA MET A 91 -5.57 -34.29 20.84
C MET A 91 -6.45 -33.63 21.91
N ILE A 92 -6.90 -34.42 22.89
CA ILE A 92 -7.62 -33.89 24.05
C ILE A 92 -6.68 -32.97 24.83
N LEU A 93 -7.06 -31.69 24.91
CA LEU A 93 -6.27 -30.69 25.61
C LEU A 93 -6.21 -30.98 27.11
N LYS A 94 -4.99 -30.94 27.63
CA LYS A 94 -4.68 -30.97 29.06
C LYS A 94 -4.18 -29.61 29.52
N GLN A 95 -4.19 -29.36 30.82
CA GLN A 95 -3.56 -28.16 31.37
C GLN A 95 -2.07 -28.14 31.00
N GLY A 96 -1.61 -27.06 30.40
CA GLY A 96 -0.23 -26.94 29.90
C GLY A 96 0.00 -27.52 28.50
N SER A 97 -1.06 -27.85 27.76
CA SER A 97 -0.93 -28.23 26.35
C SER A 97 -0.18 -27.17 25.56
N LYS A 98 0.67 -27.61 24.65
CA LYS A 98 1.47 -26.73 23.81
C LYS A 98 0.61 -26.13 22.70
N LYS A 99 1.05 -25.00 22.15
CA LYS A 99 0.39 -24.34 21.03
C LYS A 99 0.07 -25.30 19.86
N ARG A 100 0.99 -26.21 19.52
CA ARG A 100 0.80 -27.24 18.48
C ARG A 100 -0.41 -28.15 18.75
N GLU A 101 -0.61 -28.53 20.01
CA GLU A 101 -1.69 -29.44 20.42
C GLU A 101 -3.05 -28.73 20.41
N CYS A 102 -3.05 -27.39 20.54
CA CYS A 102 -4.25 -26.55 20.53
C CYS A 102 -4.74 -26.17 19.12
N LEU A 103 -4.08 -26.62 18.05
CA LEU A 103 -4.52 -26.30 16.69
C LEU A 103 -5.55 -27.30 16.18
N SER A 104 -6.57 -26.78 15.51
CA SER A 104 -7.52 -27.59 14.76
C SER A 104 -6.92 -28.06 13.44
N ARG A 105 -7.44 -29.17 12.92
CA ARG A 105 -7.11 -29.65 11.58
C ARG A 105 -7.40 -28.56 10.54
N SER A 106 -8.56 -27.92 10.63
CA SER A 106 -8.98 -26.86 9.71
C SER A 106 -8.03 -25.67 9.69
N GLY A 107 -7.51 -25.29 10.86
CA GLY A 107 -6.53 -24.24 10.99
C GLY A 107 -5.24 -24.58 10.24
N ILE A 108 -4.71 -25.80 10.44
CA ILE A 108 -3.51 -26.27 9.73
C ILE A 108 -3.75 -26.35 8.22
N GLU A 109 -4.85 -26.99 7.80
CA GLU A 109 -5.19 -27.13 6.38
C GLU A 109 -5.36 -25.77 5.69
N SER A 110 -5.90 -24.76 6.38
CA SER A 110 -6.03 -23.41 5.83
C SER A 110 -4.69 -22.77 5.49
N VAL A 111 -3.61 -23.14 6.18
CA VAL A 111 -2.26 -22.63 5.92
C VAL A 111 -1.54 -23.44 4.87
N LEU A 112 -1.71 -24.77 4.89
CA LEU A 112 -0.98 -25.70 4.01
C LEU A 112 -1.67 -25.96 2.67
N THR A 113 -2.92 -25.51 2.51
CA THR A 113 -3.68 -25.72 1.27
C THR A 113 -3.00 -25.08 0.05
N PRO A 114 -3.00 -25.76 -1.11
CA PRO A 114 -2.56 -25.16 -2.37
C PRO A 114 -3.34 -23.89 -2.77
N CYS A 115 -4.60 -23.76 -2.34
CA CYS A 115 -5.44 -22.59 -2.59
C CYS A 115 -6.36 -22.33 -1.39
N LEU A 116 -6.15 -21.22 -0.69
CA LEU A 116 -6.95 -20.86 0.50
C LEU A 116 -8.42 -20.61 0.15
N ARG A 117 -8.70 -20.00 -1.01
CA ARG A 117 -10.07 -19.73 -1.44
C ARG A 117 -10.84 -21.01 -1.75
N GLN A 118 -10.23 -21.94 -2.47
CA GLN A 118 -10.81 -23.25 -2.74
C GLN A 118 -11.04 -24.04 -1.46
N TYR A 119 -10.06 -24.02 -0.55
CA TYR A 119 -10.20 -24.64 0.75
C TYR A 119 -11.39 -24.08 1.53
N ARG A 120 -11.51 -22.75 1.64
CA ARG A 120 -12.65 -22.11 2.32
C ARG A 120 -13.98 -22.42 1.64
N ALA A 121 -14.02 -22.46 0.30
CA ALA A 121 -15.22 -22.82 -0.43
C ALA A 121 -15.68 -24.25 -0.06
N SER A 122 -14.75 -25.21 -0.02
CA SER A 122 -15.04 -26.57 0.44
C SER A 122 -15.47 -26.61 1.90
N TYR A 123 -14.74 -25.91 2.77
CA TYR A 123 -15.00 -25.85 4.21
C TYR A 123 -16.40 -25.34 4.54
N PHE A 124 -16.86 -24.28 3.87
CA PHE A 124 -18.20 -23.71 4.03
C PHE A 124 -19.26 -24.36 3.12
N ASN A 125 -18.92 -25.45 2.42
CA ASN A 125 -19.78 -26.11 1.44
C ASN A 125 -20.38 -25.13 0.40
N ASN A 126 -19.58 -24.14 0.00
CA ASN A 126 -19.95 -23.14 -0.99
C ASN A 126 -19.73 -23.68 -2.40
N ASN A 127 -20.83 -24.16 -2.99
CA ASN A 127 -20.87 -24.71 -4.36
C ASN A 127 -21.35 -23.67 -5.40
N SER A 128 -21.27 -22.37 -5.10
CA SER A 128 -21.58 -21.33 -6.09
C SER A 128 -20.67 -21.47 -7.30
N SER A 129 -21.21 -21.26 -8.51
CA SER A 129 -20.39 -21.26 -9.74
C SER A 129 -19.27 -20.23 -9.70
N THR A 130 -19.42 -19.18 -8.88
CA THR A 130 -18.47 -18.07 -8.72
C THR A 130 -17.52 -18.23 -7.53
N CYS A 131 -17.61 -19.33 -6.77
CA CYS A 131 -16.80 -19.47 -5.55
C CYS A 131 -15.29 -19.51 -5.83
N LEU A 132 -14.90 -19.95 -7.04
CA LEU A 132 -13.54 -19.98 -7.55
C LEU A 132 -13.27 -18.92 -8.63
N ASP A 133 -14.19 -17.98 -8.87
CA ASP A 133 -13.95 -16.88 -9.79
C ASP A 133 -13.02 -15.87 -9.11
N TYR A 134 -11.74 -15.91 -9.47
CA TYR A 134 -10.73 -14.96 -9.01
C TYR A 134 -9.82 -14.53 -10.16
N ASP A 135 -9.46 -13.25 -10.14
CA ASP A 135 -8.43 -12.70 -11.02
C ASP A 135 -7.03 -13.01 -10.43
N ALA A 136 -6.03 -12.17 -10.71
CA ALA A 136 -4.68 -12.29 -10.13
C ALA A 136 -4.62 -12.22 -8.57
N TYR A 137 -5.76 -12.00 -7.90
CA TYR A 137 -5.86 -11.71 -6.47
C TYR A 137 -6.60 -12.80 -5.69
N CYS A 138 -6.03 -14.01 -5.63
CA CYS A 138 -6.56 -15.12 -4.83
C CYS A 138 -5.81 -15.34 -3.51
N CYS A 139 -4.64 -15.99 -3.56
CA CYS A 139 -3.77 -16.22 -2.41
C CYS A 139 -2.34 -16.53 -2.87
N ASN A 140 -1.40 -16.69 -1.93
CA ASN A 140 -0.02 -17.07 -2.20
C ASN A 140 0.22 -18.60 -2.28
N GLY A 141 -0.86 -19.39 -2.39
CA GLY A 141 -0.79 -20.85 -2.43
C GLY A 141 -0.20 -21.39 -3.73
N SER A 142 0.33 -22.62 -3.67
CA SER A 142 1.05 -23.27 -4.78
C SER A 142 0.18 -23.56 -6.01
N ALA A 143 -1.15 -23.59 -5.89
CA ALA A 143 -2.06 -23.74 -7.02
C ALA A 143 -1.97 -22.55 -8.02
N HIS A 144 -1.34 -21.45 -7.60
CA HIS A 144 -1.17 -20.25 -8.40
C HIS A 144 0.26 -20.10 -8.98
N ALA A 145 1.11 -21.13 -8.86
CA ALA A 145 2.51 -21.06 -9.29
C ALA A 145 2.69 -20.82 -10.81
N ASP A 146 1.71 -21.24 -11.61
CA ASP A 146 1.75 -21.10 -13.08
C ASP A 146 1.24 -19.73 -13.57
N ILE A 147 0.81 -18.84 -12.66
CA ILE A 147 0.35 -17.49 -13.04
C ILE A 147 1.57 -16.63 -13.39
N PRO A 148 1.59 -15.93 -14.54
CA PRO A 148 2.76 -15.17 -15.01
C PRO A 148 3.27 -14.11 -14.04
N GLU A 149 2.37 -13.49 -13.27
CA GLU A 149 2.69 -12.54 -12.22
C GLU A 149 2.34 -13.15 -10.86
N PRO A 150 3.31 -13.78 -10.15
CA PRO A 150 3.03 -14.40 -8.87
C PRO A 150 2.68 -13.33 -7.82
N PHE A 151 1.87 -13.72 -6.84
CA PHE A 151 1.53 -12.85 -5.71
C PHE A 151 2.79 -12.30 -5.03
N SER A 152 2.87 -10.97 -4.91
CA SER A 152 3.95 -10.27 -4.22
C SER A 152 3.39 -9.52 -3.02
N LEU A 153 3.67 -10.02 -1.81
CA LEU A 153 3.23 -9.37 -0.57
C LEU A 153 3.68 -7.90 -0.51
N GLN A 154 4.90 -7.61 -0.97
CA GLN A 154 5.46 -6.27 -0.97
C GLN A 154 4.62 -5.28 -1.79
N ALA A 155 4.02 -5.72 -2.91
CA ALA A 155 3.20 -4.88 -3.76
C ALA A 155 1.89 -4.43 -3.09
N HIS A 156 1.47 -5.11 -2.02
CA HIS A 156 0.23 -4.84 -1.30
C HIS A 156 0.44 -4.13 0.04
N LEU A 157 1.68 -3.88 0.46
CA LEU A 157 1.98 -3.21 1.72
C LEU A 157 2.32 -1.73 1.50
N PRO A 158 1.90 -0.83 2.41
CA PRO A 158 2.18 0.60 2.29
C PRO A 158 3.66 0.96 2.51
N GLY A 159 4.48 0.01 2.98
CA GLY A 159 5.89 0.20 3.26
C GLY A 159 6.71 -1.04 2.91
N GLN A 160 8.03 -0.88 2.94
CA GLN A 160 8.96 -1.98 2.67
C GLN A 160 8.89 -3.04 3.77
N ILE A 161 8.80 -4.31 3.37
CA ILE A 161 8.91 -5.45 4.27
C ILE A 161 10.31 -5.43 4.85
N TRP A 162 10.36 -5.51 6.17
CA TRP A 162 11.61 -5.63 6.88
C TRP A 162 12.26 -6.99 6.60
N ASP A 163 13.41 -6.97 5.93
CA ASP A 163 14.19 -8.18 5.59
C ASP A 163 15.38 -8.40 6.53
N GLY A 164 15.54 -7.54 7.55
CA GLY A 164 16.66 -7.58 8.48
C GLY A 164 17.97 -6.98 7.96
N SER A 165 18.09 -6.70 6.66
CA SER A 165 19.27 -6.05 6.08
C SER A 165 19.35 -4.57 6.46
N THR A 166 18.19 -3.92 6.60
CA THR A 166 18.03 -2.50 6.95
C THR A 166 18.57 -2.13 8.34
N LEU A 167 18.74 -3.11 9.24
CA LEU A 167 19.26 -2.90 10.60
C LEU A 167 20.74 -2.51 10.62
N GLN A 168 21.51 -2.87 9.58
CA GLN A 168 22.91 -2.46 9.48
C GLN A 168 23.04 -0.95 9.25
N ASP A 169 22.08 -0.35 8.53
CA ASP A 169 22.08 1.09 8.23
C ASP A 169 21.57 1.93 9.40
N LEU A 170 20.63 1.41 10.20
CA LEU A 170 20.16 2.07 11.43
C LEU A 170 21.21 2.07 12.54
N LYS A 171 22.02 1.00 12.66
CA LYS A 171 23.13 0.98 13.61
C LYS A 171 24.28 1.92 13.23
N ARG A 172 24.49 2.21 11.95
CA ARG A 172 25.51 3.18 11.52
C ARG A 172 25.15 4.61 11.92
N LYS A 173 23.87 5.00 11.82
CA LYS A 173 23.44 6.37 12.18
C LYS A 173 23.48 6.69 13.68
N VAL A 174 23.48 5.69 14.57
CA VAL A 174 23.58 5.93 16.02
C VAL A 174 25.01 6.21 16.46
N ASN A 175 26.03 5.76 15.71
CA ASN A 175 27.43 5.98 16.07
C ASN A 175 28.02 7.29 15.52
N ASP A 176 27.32 7.99 14.63
CA ASP A 176 27.77 9.28 14.06
C ASP A 176 27.09 10.51 14.70
N SER A 177 26.25 10.32 15.74
CA SER A 177 25.46 11.40 16.35
C SER A 177 26.01 11.95 17.67
N ASP A 178 27.24 11.57 18.07
CA ASP A 178 27.95 12.14 19.22
C ASP A 178 29.08 13.10 18.79
N SER A 179 28.87 13.88 17.72
CA SER A 179 29.84 14.90 17.29
C SER A 179 29.21 16.28 17.20
N GLU A 180 29.50 17.06 18.24
CA GLU A 180 29.72 18.50 18.26
C GLU A 180 28.55 19.46 17.95
N CYS A 181 28.13 20.11 19.02
CA CYS A 181 27.53 21.43 19.04
C CYS A 181 28.52 22.42 18.40
N GLY A 182 28.22 22.92 17.20
CA GLY A 182 29.06 23.87 16.49
C GLY A 182 28.25 24.88 15.70
N GLU A 183 28.17 26.09 16.25
CA GLU A 183 28.10 27.42 15.64
C GLU A 183 27.20 27.70 14.41
N ASP A 184 26.31 28.66 14.62
CA ASP A 184 25.59 29.45 13.63
C ASP A 184 26.53 29.93 12.51
N THR A 185 26.34 29.41 11.30
CA THR A 185 27.00 29.97 10.10
C THR A 185 25.93 30.50 9.16
N GLU A 186 26.02 31.80 8.88
CA GLU A 186 25.17 32.55 7.97
C GLU A 186 25.26 31.97 6.54
N GLU A 187 24.12 31.66 5.94
CA GLU A 187 24.01 31.17 4.57
C GLU A 187 24.40 32.29 3.58
N GLU A 188 25.64 32.24 3.08
CA GLU A 188 26.05 32.97 1.88
C GLU A 188 25.41 32.35 0.63
N GLU A 189 24.60 33.16 -0.07
CA GLU A 189 24.10 32.89 -1.42
C GLU A 189 25.28 32.73 -2.38
N LYS A 190 25.67 31.49 -2.69
CA LYS A 190 26.58 31.19 -3.80
C LYS A 190 25.81 31.16 -5.10
N ASP A 191 26.06 32.18 -5.92
CA ASP A 191 25.70 32.23 -7.33
C ASP A 191 26.48 31.13 -8.10
N ASP A 192 25.76 30.09 -8.51
CA ASP A 192 26.30 29.05 -9.38
C ASP A 192 26.54 29.60 -10.80
N GLU A 193 27.82 29.76 -11.08
CA GLU A 193 28.43 30.25 -12.28
C GLU A 193 28.59 29.13 -13.34
N TYR A 194 27.98 29.33 -14.51
CA TYR A 194 28.12 28.64 -15.80
C TYR A 194 28.04 27.10 -15.83
N ASP A 195 26.81 26.58 -15.80
CA ASP A 195 26.51 25.25 -16.35
C ASP A 195 26.18 25.36 -17.85
N GLU A 196 26.89 24.57 -18.66
CA GLU A 196 26.87 24.59 -20.12
C GLU A 196 25.47 24.36 -20.72
N MET A 197 25.22 25.04 -21.84
CA MET A 197 23.96 25.14 -22.57
C MET A 197 23.38 23.77 -23.00
N ASN A 198 22.68 23.08 -22.10
CA ASN A 198 21.63 22.16 -22.51
C ASN A 198 20.29 22.93 -22.58
N PRO A 199 19.78 23.29 -23.79
CA PRO A 199 18.53 24.04 -23.93
C PRO A 199 17.30 23.28 -23.40
N HIS A 200 17.46 22.01 -23.01
CA HIS A 200 16.43 21.17 -22.41
C HIS A 200 16.68 20.83 -20.93
N ALA A 201 17.63 21.49 -20.25
CA ALA A 201 17.82 21.33 -18.82
C ALA A 201 16.48 21.51 -18.10
N HIS A 202 16.03 20.45 -17.42
CA HIS A 202 14.70 20.35 -16.81
C HIS A 202 14.47 21.49 -15.82
N LYS A 203 13.83 22.56 -16.29
CA LYS A 203 13.48 23.69 -15.42
C LYS A 203 12.58 23.18 -14.30
N LYS A 204 12.99 23.44 -13.07
CA LYS A 204 12.19 23.13 -11.87
C LYS A 204 11.10 24.19 -11.71
N CYS A 205 9.92 23.77 -11.25
CA CYS A 205 8.86 24.71 -10.90
C CYS A 205 9.26 25.54 -9.67
N LYS A 206 8.85 26.82 -9.62
CA LYS A 206 9.10 27.66 -8.43
C LYS A 206 8.25 27.13 -7.26
N PRO A 207 8.77 27.06 -6.02
CA PRO A 207 8.06 26.47 -4.88
C PRO A 207 6.64 27.03 -4.64
N LYS A 208 6.44 28.35 -4.82
CA LYS A 208 5.12 28.99 -4.67
C LYS A 208 4.10 28.50 -5.72
N HIS A 209 4.51 28.35 -6.97
CA HIS A 209 3.64 27.82 -8.03
C HIS A 209 3.39 26.33 -7.84
N GLN A 210 4.40 25.59 -7.37
CA GLN A 210 4.28 24.18 -7.04
C GLN A 210 3.18 23.94 -6.01
N LYS A 211 3.17 24.67 -4.89
CA LYS A 211 2.16 24.50 -3.84
C LYS A 211 0.72 24.73 -4.36
N ALA A 212 0.52 25.77 -5.17
CA ALA A 212 -0.79 26.06 -5.75
C ALA A 212 -1.23 25.01 -6.77
N LEU A 213 -0.30 24.45 -7.56
CA LEU A 213 -0.59 23.38 -8.50
C LEU A 213 -0.92 22.06 -7.77
N VAL A 214 -0.20 21.73 -6.69
CA VAL A 214 -0.50 20.57 -5.84
C VAL A 214 -1.91 20.66 -5.29
N GLU A 215 -2.29 21.80 -4.70
CA GLU A 215 -3.62 22.00 -4.14
C GLU A 215 -4.72 21.92 -5.21
N ARG A 216 -4.45 22.41 -6.43
CA ARG A 216 -5.36 22.34 -7.58
C ARG A 216 -5.56 20.89 -8.04
N LEU A 217 -4.48 20.11 -8.11
CA LEU A 217 -4.54 18.69 -8.50
C LEU A 217 -5.26 17.85 -7.44
N LEU A 218 -4.97 18.05 -6.15
CA LEU A 218 -5.68 17.37 -5.05
C LEU A 218 -7.19 17.66 -5.07
N ARG A 219 -7.58 18.93 -5.27
CA ARG A 219 -9.01 19.30 -5.40
C ARG A 219 -9.67 18.68 -6.63
N TRP A 220 -8.96 18.62 -7.76
CA TRP A 220 -9.48 17.95 -8.96
C TRP A 220 -9.63 16.45 -8.72
N HIS A 221 -8.61 15.83 -8.14
CA HIS A 221 -8.54 14.40 -7.85
C HIS A 221 -9.66 13.94 -6.92
N HIS A 222 -9.87 14.62 -5.80
CA HIS A 222 -10.98 14.35 -4.88
C HIS A 222 -12.36 14.48 -5.56
N ARG A 223 -12.56 15.52 -6.40
CA ARG A 223 -13.81 15.69 -7.13
C ARG A 223 -14.05 14.56 -8.15
N GLU A 224 -13.04 14.16 -8.91
CA GLU A 224 -13.19 13.05 -9.87
C GLU A 224 -13.54 11.75 -9.15
N HIS A 225 -12.95 11.49 -7.98
CA HIS A 225 -13.33 10.35 -7.16
C HIS A 225 -14.78 10.46 -6.69
N LEU A 226 -15.22 11.61 -6.16
CA LEU A 226 -16.60 11.79 -5.75
C LEU A 226 -17.61 11.63 -6.90
N GLU A 227 -17.23 11.95 -8.13
CA GLU A 227 -18.09 11.80 -9.32
C GLU A 227 -18.03 10.40 -9.93
N ASP A 228 -17.09 9.55 -9.51
CA ASP A 228 -16.92 8.19 -10.04
C ASP A 228 -18.06 7.27 -9.55
N PRO A 229 -18.80 6.59 -10.46
CA PRO A 229 -19.82 5.61 -10.09
C PRO A 229 -19.30 4.45 -9.22
N LEU A 230 -18.01 4.17 -9.29
CA LEU A 230 -17.32 3.10 -8.56
C LEU A 230 -16.55 3.61 -7.34
N ARG A 231 -16.75 4.87 -6.92
CA ARG A 231 -16.03 5.47 -5.77
C ARG A 231 -16.10 4.69 -4.47
N ASP A 232 -17.19 3.94 -4.28
CA ASP A 232 -17.41 3.09 -3.10
C ASP A 232 -16.50 1.83 -3.12
N PHE A 233 -15.94 1.50 -4.28
CA PHE A 233 -15.07 0.35 -4.51
C PHE A 233 -13.63 0.77 -4.86
N TRP A 234 -13.46 1.93 -5.47
CA TRP A 234 -12.17 2.44 -5.94
C TRP A 234 -11.68 3.54 -5.01
N PRO A 235 -10.65 3.30 -4.20
CA PRO A 235 -10.08 4.36 -3.37
C PRO A 235 -9.40 5.43 -4.21
N GLU A 236 -9.35 6.66 -3.70
CA GLU A 236 -8.83 7.84 -4.41
C GLU A 236 -7.46 7.61 -5.07
N TYR A 237 -6.53 6.93 -4.38
CA TYR A 237 -5.17 6.73 -4.88
C TYR A 237 -5.09 5.88 -6.18
N LEU A 238 -6.15 5.15 -6.56
CA LEU A 238 -6.22 4.45 -7.85
C LEU A 238 -6.39 5.43 -9.02
N ILE A 239 -6.95 6.62 -8.77
CA ILE A 239 -6.96 7.69 -9.76
C ILE A 239 -5.55 8.25 -9.86
N LEU A 240 -4.99 8.78 -8.77
CA LEU A 240 -3.62 9.32 -8.75
C LEU A 240 -3.10 9.32 -7.32
N ARG A 241 -1.89 8.82 -7.09
CA ARG A 241 -1.28 8.86 -5.75
C ARG A 241 -0.74 10.25 -5.40
N ASP A 242 -0.70 10.60 -4.12
CA ASP A 242 -0.20 11.88 -3.64
C ASP A 242 1.29 12.12 -4.00
N ASP A 243 2.11 11.08 -3.93
CA ASP A 243 3.52 11.14 -4.32
C ASP A 243 3.68 11.41 -5.83
N SER A 244 2.83 10.81 -6.66
CA SER A 244 2.71 11.09 -8.09
C SER A 244 2.31 12.54 -8.35
N ILE A 245 1.34 13.09 -7.60
CA ILE A 245 0.97 14.52 -7.70
C ILE A 245 2.17 15.41 -7.39
N LEU A 246 2.90 15.12 -6.31
CA LEU A 246 4.09 15.87 -5.94
C LEU A 246 5.20 15.78 -7.01
N ALA A 247 5.40 14.60 -7.59
CA ALA A 247 6.38 14.36 -8.66
C ALA A 247 6.04 15.18 -9.91
N ILE A 248 4.78 15.14 -10.35
CA ILE A 248 4.27 15.94 -11.47
C ILE A 248 4.50 17.44 -11.20
N CYS A 249 4.17 17.92 -10.01
CA CYS A 249 4.29 19.34 -9.66
C CYS A 249 5.74 19.83 -9.59
N LYS A 250 6.73 18.95 -9.44
CA LYS A 250 8.16 19.32 -9.51
C LYS A 250 8.60 19.68 -10.93
N VAL A 251 7.93 19.13 -11.95
CA VAL A 251 8.21 19.40 -13.37
C VAL A 251 7.50 20.68 -13.80
N HIS A 252 8.25 21.58 -14.45
CA HIS A 252 7.65 22.82 -14.95
C HIS A 252 6.62 22.52 -16.07
N PRO A 253 5.40 23.11 -16.07
CA PRO A 253 4.35 22.84 -17.05
C PRO A 253 4.73 23.00 -18.52
N ILE A 254 5.70 23.88 -18.82
CA ILE A 254 6.27 24.07 -20.16
C ILE A 254 6.95 22.80 -20.72
N ASN A 255 7.47 21.93 -19.84
CA ASN A 255 8.15 20.70 -20.24
C ASN A 255 7.14 19.57 -20.54
N LEU A 256 5.86 19.77 -20.22
CA LEU A 256 4.79 18.83 -20.50
C LEU A 256 4.10 19.29 -21.78
N THR A 257 4.51 18.77 -22.92
CA THR A 257 3.94 19.12 -24.24
C THR A 257 2.78 18.23 -24.65
N SER A 258 2.75 17.01 -24.14
CA SER A 258 1.75 15.97 -24.40
C SER A 258 1.29 15.33 -23.09
N PRO A 259 0.06 14.80 -23.00
CA PRO A 259 -0.37 14.00 -21.86
C PRO A 259 0.61 12.85 -21.56
N LEU A 260 1.20 12.23 -22.58
CA LEU A 260 2.14 11.12 -22.43
C LEU A 260 3.42 11.51 -21.67
N ASP A 261 3.75 12.80 -21.57
CA ASP A 261 4.92 13.28 -20.82
C ASP A 261 4.75 13.07 -19.30
N ILE A 262 3.52 12.79 -18.83
CA ILE A 262 3.23 12.52 -17.41
C ILE A 262 3.64 11.10 -17.00
N LEU A 263 3.46 10.12 -17.89
CA LEU A 263 3.70 8.70 -17.62
C LEU A 263 5.11 8.41 -17.06
N PRO A 264 6.21 8.91 -17.66
CA PRO A 264 7.54 8.65 -17.12
C PRO A 264 7.79 9.31 -15.76
N ILE A 265 7.04 10.36 -15.40
CA ILE A 265 7.20 11.07 -14.11
C ILE A 265 6.63 10.24 -12.95
N ILE A 266 5.55 9.50 -13.22
CA ILE A 266 4.85 8.70 -12.22
C ILE A 266 5.14 7.19 -12.33
N HIS A 267 6.05 6.82 -13.24
CA HIS A 267 6.45 5.44 -13.53
C HIS A 267 5.31 4.52 -14.00
N GLU A 268 4.36 5.07 -14.77
CA GLU A 268 3.23 4.31 -15.32
C GLU A 268 3.49 3.80 -16.74
N ARG A 269 2.82 2.70 -17.12
CA ARG A 269 2.96 2.09 -18.45
C ARG A 269 2.12 2.82 -19.49
N VAL A 270 2.67 2.94 -20.70
CA VAL A 270 1.90 3.40 -21.88
C VAL A 270 0.84 2.35 -22.22
N GLY A 271 -0.42 2.77 -22.34
CA GLY A 271 -1.55 1.88 -22.64
C GLY A 271 -2.10 1.10 -21.43
N GLY A 272 -1.73 1.46 -20.20
CA GLY A 272 -2.44 0.96 -19.02
C GLY A 272 -3.75 1.72 -18.79
N ASP A 273 -4.67 1.14 -18.03
CA ASP A 273 -6.00 1.72 -17.73
C ASP A 273 -5.90 3.16 -17.21
N PHE A 274 -4.92 3.44 -16.35
CA PHE A 274 -4.65 4.80 -15.87
C PHE A 274 -4.30 5.77 -17.00
N ALA A 275 -3.48 5.34 -17.97
CA ALA A 275 -3.04 6.15 -19.09
C ALA A 275 -4.22 6.55 -19.99
N GLU A 276 -5.15 5.62 -20.20
CA GLU A 276 -6.32 5.85 -21.06
C GLU A 276 -7.35 6.76 -20.39
N LEU A 277 -7.59 6.58 -19.09
CA LEU A 277 -8.66 7.25 -18.37
C LEU A 277 -8.27 8.62 -17.80
N TRP A 278 -7.07 8.73 -17.23
CA TRP A 278 -6.76 9.84 -16.31
C TRP A 278 -5.70 10.81 -16.84
N VAL A 279 -4.72 10.32 -17.60
CA VAL A 279 -3.56 11.15 -18.03
C VAL A 279 -3.97 12.40 -18.82
N SER A 280 -4.92 12.27 -19.74
CA SER A 280 -5.43 13.41 -20.50
C SER A 280 -6.13 14.46 -19.63
N LYS A 281 -6.84 14.02 -18.57
CA LYS A 281 -7.51 14.91 -17.62
C LYS A 281 -6.49 15.65 -16.74
N VAL A 282 -5.50 14.93 -16.18
CA VAL A 282 -4.41 15.52 -15.39
C VAL A 282 -3.67 16.58 -16.20
N PHE A 283 -3.29 16.24 -17.44
CA PHE A 283 -2.62 17.17 -18.36
C PHE A 283 -3.45 18.44 -18.61
N THR A 284 -4.76 18.29 -18.79
CA THR A 284 -5.68 19.42 -18.98
C THR A 284 -5.72 20.35 -17.77
N VAL A 285 -5.72 19.80 -16.54
CA VAL A 285 -5.66 20.59 -15.31
C VAL A 285 -4.37 21.40 -15.23
N ILE A 286 -3.23 20.78 -15.57
CA ILE A 286 -1.92 21.44 -15.56
C ILE A 286 -1.87 22.57 -16.60
N LYS A 287 -2.33 22.32 -17.83
CA LYS A 287 -2.33 23.33 -18.90
C LYS A 287 -3.26 24.50 -18.59
N ARG A 288 -4.42 24.23 -18.01
CA ARG A 288 -5.32 25.28 -17.53
C ARG A 288 -4.66 26.12 -16.44
N PHE A 289 -4.01 25.48 -15.47
CA PHE A 289 -3.29 26.21 -14.42
C PHE A 289 -2.17 27.09 -14.98
N ASP A 290 -1.36 26.59 -15.90
CA ASP A 290 -0.28 27.36 -16.55
C ASP A 290 -0.81 28.56 -17.35
N SER A 291 -1.99 28.43 -17.97
CA SER A 291 -2.66 29.54 -18.67
C SER A 291 -3.20 30.62 -17.73
N GLU A 292 -3.65 30.24 -16.53
CA GLU A 292 -4.15 31.17 -15.49
C GLU A 292 -2.98 31.91 -14.80
N PHE A 293 -1.83 31.25 -14.68
CA PHE A 293 -0.63 31.77 -14.02
C PHE A 293 0.60 31.68 -14.93
N PRO A 294 0.62 32.42 -16.05
CA PRO A 294 1.71 32.33 -17.02
C PRO A 294 3.03 32.74 -16.37
N VAL A 295 3.97 31.80 -16.33
CA VAL A 295 5.32 32.08 -15.84
C VAL A 295 5.99 33.00 -16.85
N LYS A 296 6.10 34.29 -16.49
CA LYS A 296 6.81 35.27 -17.33
C LYS A 296 8.26 34.85 -17.49
N PHE A 297 8.60 34.35 -18.66
CA PHE A 297 10.00 34.17 -19.03
C PHE A 297 10.60 35.56 -19.18
N ARG A 298 11.55 35.90 -18.29
CA ARG A 298 12.53 36.91 -18.62
C ARG A 298 13.35 36.31 -19.76
N ASN A 299 12.94 36.60 -20.98
CA ASN A 299 13.81 36.42 -22.13
C ASN A 299 15.03 37.27 -21.80
N ASN A 300 16.14 36.62 -21.41
CA ASN A 300 17.42 37.29 -21.27
C ASN A 300 17.68 37.91 -22.63
N LYS A 301 17.39 39.20 -22.76
CA LYS A 301 17.75 39.95 -23.96
C LYS A 301 19.24 39.70 -24.13
N PRO A 302 19.70 39.22 -25.30
CA PRO A 302 21.11 38.98 -25.51
C PRO A 302 21.84 40.26 -25.11
N SER A 303 22.64 40.17 -24.05
CA SER A 303 23.47 41.28 -23.59
C SER A 303 24.27 41.72 -24.80
N ALA A 304 23.96 42.91 -25.32
CA ALA A 304 24.66 43.48 -26.44
C ALA A 304 26.12 43.63 -25.99
N LYS A 305 26.97 42.68 -26.41
CA LYS A 305 28.40 42.71 -26.11
C LYS A 305 28.93 44.04 -26.63
N CYS A 306 29.27 44.95 -25.72
CA CYS A 306 29.99 46.17 -26.08
C CYS A 306 31.25 45.76 -26.85
N PRO A 307 31.48 46.26 -28.07
CA PRO A 307 32.71 46.01 -28.79
C PRO A 307 33.86 46.63 -28.00
N ARG A 308 34.81 45.80 -27.54
CA ARG A 308 36.07 46.29 -26.97
C ARG A 308 36.86 46.97 -28.09
N LYS A 309 37.18 48.25 -27.89
CA LYS A 309 38.15 49.02 -28.71
C LYS A 309 39.54 48.84 -28.16
#